data_AF-A0A178DYQ9-F1
#
_entry.id   AF-A0A178DYQ9-F1
#
_cell.length_a   1.000
_cell.length_b   1.000
_cell.length_c   1.000
_cell.angle_alpha   90.00
_cell.angle_beta   90.00
_cell.angle_gamma   90.00
#
_symmetry.space_group_name_H-M   'P 1'
#
loop_
_entity.id
_entity.type
_entity.pdbx_description
1 polymer ?
#
loop_
_entity_poly.entity_id
_entity_poly.type
_entity_poly.pdbx_seq_one_letter_code
_entity_poly.pdbx_strand_id
1 'polypeptide(L)'
;MKYSLALCALAASAYAGAIPQKRSANPEPVCKFEDHTFNDRNAWDAVTPAVSKRDLSQTKWNPPSNLVTPLKQVWDHEIKTYSNALGFKNYGYDQVMAGKGKINYCVRWEGSVKVSAAQRTQVETAIRKAFNKWIAILAGFEGFPYKTVDVNVVGWAVKDASILQGDVSKIDVYTDKDEGGIPQCAETCGRFFNQNNDYSRCKKGAARHYDQSLWLTPGFGGGAGGDWGQRVGQEYFMQNINAENIHIVLHELGHTFALDDFYDWTPSGVTNFIMLAGSSMEITEFDAWMARDWWRNLKANRGW
;
A
#
# COMPACT_ATOMS: atom_id res chain seq x y z
N MET A 1 -18.66 -40.69 12.08
CA MET A 1 -18.67 -39.32 12.65
C MET A 1 -17.42 -39.19 13.51
N LYS A 2 -16.62 -38.12 13.31
CA LYS A 2 -15.56 -37.61 14.20
C LYS A 2 -14.26 -38.43 14.22
N TYR A 3 -13.05 -37.89 14.17
CA TYR A 3 -12.48 -36.57 13.84
C TYR A 3 -11.02 -36.89 13.47
N SER A 4 -10.52 -36.44 12.33
CA SER A 4 -9.06 -36.47 12.08
C SER A 4 -8.47 -35.15 12.51
N LEU A 5 -7.62 -35.19 13.55
CA LEU A 5 -6.70 -34.11 13.86
C LEU A 5 -5.76 -33.91 12.67
N ALA A 6 -5.83 -32.74 12.03
CA ALA A 6 -4.73 -32.27 11.19
C ALA A 6 -3.78 -31.47 12.08
N LEU A 7 -2.56 -31.97 12.25
CA LEU A 7 -1.44 -31.22 12.80
C LEU A 7 -1.21 -29.99 11.93
N CYS A 8 -1.49 -28.80 12.46
CA CYS A 8 -0.92 -27.57 11.91
C CYS A 8 0.58 -27.58 12.19
N ALA A 9 1.39 -27.64 11.13
CA ALA A 9 2.80 -27.37 11.23
C ALA A 9 3.01 -25.92 11.66
N LEU A 10 3.62 -25.74 12.83
CA LEU A 10 4.17 -24.47 13.31
C LEU A 10 5.24 -24.00 12.33
N ALA A 11 4.89 -23.05 11.47
CA ALA A 11 5.85 -22.17 10.80
C ALA A 11 5.62 -20.75 11.34
N ALA A 12 6.19 -20.49 12.51
CA ALA A 12 6.31 -19.15 13.04
C ALA A 12 7.12 -18.31 12.06
N SER A 13 6.44 -17.42 11.34
CA SER A 13 7.06 -16.43 10.47
C SER A 13 6.61 -15.06 10.92
N ALA A 14 7.26 -14.59 11.98
CA ALA A 14 7.31 -13.17 12.30
C ALA A 14 8.07 -12.47 11.16
N TYR A 15 7.35 -12.04 10.13
CA TYR A 15 7.82 -11.12 9.08
C TYR A 15 7.26 -9.71 9.28
N ALA A 16 6.92 -9.33 10.52
CA ALA A 16 6.83 -7.92 10.89
C ALA A 16 8.20 -7.50 11.42
N GLY A 17 8.99 -6.82 10.58
CA GLY A 17 10.30 -6.29 10.96
C GLY A 17 11.51 -7.06 10.41
N ALA A 18 11.61 -7.17 9.09
CA ALA A 18 12.92 -7.24 8.44
C ALA A 18 12.85 -6.49 7.11
N ILE A 19 13.52 -5.34 7.03
CA ILE A 19 14.07 -4.87 5.76
C ILE A 19 14.94 -6.04 5.26
N PRO A 20 14.61 -6.72 4.15
CA PRO A 20 15.41 -7.84 3.71
C PRO A 20 16.71 -7.29 3.14
N GLN A 21 17.79 -7.33 3.92
CA GLN A 21 19.16 -7.23 3.40
C GLN A 21 19.60 -8.50 2.62
N LYS A 22 18.69 -9.46 2.41
CA LYS A 22 18.85 -10.57 1.46
C LYS A 22 17.62 -10.71 0.58
N ARG A 23 17.85 -10.56 -0.72
CA ARG A 23 16.89 -10.57 -1.82
C ARG A 23 16.23 -11.95 -1.92
N SER A 24 14.95 -12.05 -1.55
CA SER A 24 14.04 -12.94 -2.27
C SER A 24 13.55 -12.16 -3.49
N ALA A 25 13.88 -12.64 -4.68
CA ALA A 25 13.59 -11.95 -5.93
C ALA A 25 12.11 -12.01 -6.34
N ASN A 26 11.28 -12.70 -5.55
CA ASN A 26 9.85 -12.84 -5.82
C ASN A 26 9.13 -12.94 -4.47
N PRO A 27 8.73 -11.82 -3.83
CA PRO A 27 8.02 -11.90 -2.56
C PRO A 27 6.69 -12.62 -2.79
N GLU A 28 6.52 -13.78 -2.14
CA GLU A 28 5.24 -14.47 -2.06
C GLU A 28 4.16 -13.53 -1.51
N PRO A 29 2.87 -13.78 -1.78
CA PRO A 29 1.80 -13.00 -1.17
C PRO A 29 1.99 -13.00 0.35
N VAL A 30 2.19 -11.81 0.91
CA VAL A 30 2.24 -11.61 2.36
C VAL A 30 0.81 -11.66 2.90
N CYS A 31 -0.13 -11.13 2.10
CA CYS A 31 -1.54 -11.06 2.43
C CYS A 31 -2.36 -11.99 1.52
N LYS A 32 -3.00 -13.01 2.12
CA LYS A 32 -3.91 -13.93 1.42
C LYS A 32 -5.35 -13.51 1.69
N PHE A 33 -6.06 -13.17 0.63
CA PHE A 33 -7.50 -12.94 0.68
C PHE A 33 -8.15 -14.24 0.22
N GLU A 34 -9.01 -14.84 1.07
CA GLU A 34 -9.72 -16.07 0.70
C GLU A 34 -10.63 -15.81 -0.51
N ASP A 35 -10.74 -16.77 -1.43
CA ASP A 35 -11.67 -16.80 -2.57
C ASP A 35 -13.13 -16.97 -2.07
N HIS A 36 -13.58 -16.10 -1.19
CA HIS A 36 -15.01 -15.94 -1.01
C HIS A 36 -15.50 -15.20 -2.23
N THR A 37 -16.33 -15.87 -3.04
CA THR A 37 -17.20 -15.20 -4.01
C THR A 37 -18.17 -14.33 -3.23
N PHE A 38 -17.68 -13.18 -2.78
CA PHE A 38 -18.49 -12.20 -2.11
C PHE A 38 -19.36 -11.54 -3.17
N ASN A 39 -20.61 -11.98 -3.21
CA ASN A 39 -21.63 -11.43 -4.08
C ASN A 39 -21.96 -10.01 -3.60
N ASP A 40 -21.35 -9.04 -4.28
CA ASP A 40 -21.52 -7.60 -4.13
C ASP A 40 -22.98 -7.13 -4.24
N ARG A 41 -23.88 -7.94 -4.82
CA ARG A 41 -25.30 -7.56 -5.01
C ARG A 41 -26.12 -7.57 -3.72
N ASN A 42 -25.80 -8.42 -2.74
CA ASN A 42 -26.62 -8.61 -1.53
C ASN A 42 -25.83 -8.47 -0.21
N ALA A 43 -24.54 -8.15 -0.30
CA ALA A 43 -23.61 -7.95 0.81
C ALA A 43 -24.02 -6.87 1.84
N TRP A 44 -24.94 -5.99 1.46
CA TRP A 44 -25.40 -4.85 2.26
C TRP A 44 -26.69 -5.12 3.03
N ASP A 45 -27.39 -6.23 2.73
CA ASP A 45 -28.74 -6.47 3.27
C ASP A 45 -28.77 -7.41 4.47
N ALA A 46 -27.66 -8.09 4.80
CA ALA A 46 -27.62 -9.01 5.93
C ALA A 46 -26.33 -8.83 6.74
N VAL A 47 -26.51 -8.18 7.91
CA VAL A 47 -25.58 -8.13 9.05
C VAL A 47 -24.35 -7.24 8.87
N THR A 48 -24.56 -5.92 8.91
CA THR A 48 -23.53 -4.99 9.40
C THR A 48 -23.99 -4.41 10.73
N PRO A 49 -23.33 -4.70 11.86
CA PRO A 49 -23.12 -3.63 12.84
C PRO A 49 -22.47 -2.51 12.03
N ALA A 50 -23.12 -1.34 11.95
CA ALA A 50 -22.73 -0.26 11.07
C ALA A 50 -21.20 -0.09 11.07
N VAL A 51 -20.53 -0.45 9.96
CA VAL A 51 -19.15 -0.02 9.75
C VAL A 51 -19.23 1.49 9.76
N SER A 52 -18.77 2.11 10.86
CA SER A 52 -18.84 3.56 11.00
C SER A 52 -18.10 4.14 9.81
N LYS A 53 -18.81 4.91 8.98
CA LYS A 53 -18.20 5.64 7.87
C LYS A 53 -17.09 6.52 8.44
N ARG A 54 -15.92 6.50 7.80
CA ARG A 54 -14.78 7.28 8.27
C ARG A 54 -15.09 8.78 8.29
N ASP A 55 -14.85 9.44 9.41
CA ASP A 55 -15.07 10.88 9.57
C ASP A 55 -13.83 11.64 9.09
N LEU A 56 -13.94 12.25 7.91
CA LEU A 56 -12.88 13.03 7.29
C LEU A 56 -12.77 14.47 7.82
N SER A 57 -13.66 14.88 8.73
CA SER A 57 -13.67 16.23 9.31
C SER A 57 -12.80 16.38 10.56
N GLN A 58 -12.27 15.26 11.06
CA GLN A 58 -11.45 15.23 12.27
C GLN A 58 -10.13 15.98 12.07
N THR A 59 -9.91 17.02 12.88
CA THR A 59 -8.71 17.86 12.83
C THR A 59 -7.78 17.66 14.04
N LYS A 60 -8.25 16.96 15.08
CA LYS A 60 -7.57 16.76 16.37
C LYS A 60 -7.66 15.32 16.82
N TRP A 61 -6.67 14.89 17.60
CA TRP A 61 -6.72 13.57 18.24
C TRP A 61 -7.87 13.49 19.26
N ASN A 62 -8.98 12.89 18.85
CA ASN A 62 -10.18 12.67 19.68
C ASN A 62 -10.97 11.46 19.15
N PRO A 63 -10.40 10.24 19.21
CA PRO A 63 -11.09 9.05 18.74
C PRO A 63 -12.38 8.79 19.56
N PRO A 64 -13.43 8.20 18.94
CA PRO A 64 -14.60 7.70 19.65
C PRO A 64 -14.19 6.81 20.83
N SER A 65 -14.92 6.90 21.95
CA SER A 65 -14.57 6.21 23.20
C SER A 65 -14.41 4.69 23.05
N ASN A 66 -15.18 4.07 22.15
CA ASN A 66 -15.08 2.65 21.84
C ASN A 66 -13.82 2.28 21.02
N LEU A 67 -13.16 3.25 20.39
CA LEU A 67 -11.92 3.03 19.63
C LEU A 67 -10.65 3.33 20.43
N VAL A 68 -10.74 4.04 21.56
CA VAL A 68 -9.56 4.40 22.38
C VAL A 68 -8.75 3.16 22.80
N THR A 69 -9.41 2.15 23.36
CA THR A 69 -8.75 0.91 23.82
C THR A 69 -8.11 0.11 22.68
N PRO A 70 -8.83 -0.23 21.59
CA PRO A 70 -8.21 -0.97 20.48
C PRO A 70 -7.08 -0.19 19.79
N LEU A 71 -7.19 1.14 19.63
CA LEU A 71 -6.10 1.95 19.06
C LEU A 71 -4.83 1.87 19.92
N LYS A 72 -4.97 1.94 21.25
CA LYS A 72 -3.84 1.78 22.15
C LYS A 72 -3.19 0.39 22.04
N GLN A 73 -3.99 -0.67 21.91
CA GLN A 73 -3.46 -2.03 21.72
C GLN A 73 -2.66 -2.15 20.44
N VAL A 74 -3.16 -1.57 19.33
CA VAL A 74 -2.44 -1.53 18.05
C VAL A 74 -1.13 -0.78 18.21
N TRP A 75 -1.16 0.44 18.75
CA TRP A 75 0.05 1.25 18.93
C TRP A 75 1.10 0.54 19.79
N ASP A 76 0.71 -0.02 20.93
CA ASP A 76 1.63 -0.75 21.81
C ASP A 76 2.20 -2.01 21.14
N HIS A 77 1.40 -2.69 20.30
CA HIS A 77 1.85 -3.82 19.51
C HIS A 77 2.88 -3.39 18.46
N GLU A 78 2.55 -2.44 17.60
CA GLU A 78 3.42 -1.96 16.51
C GLU A 78 4.77 -1.46 17.05
N ILE A 79 4.76 -0.63 18.10
CA ILE A 79 6.00 -0.12 18.71
C ILE A 79 6.85 -1.22 19.35
N LYS A 80 6.22 -2.29 19.85
CA LYS A 80 6.94 -3.45 20.39
C LYS A 80 7.52 -4.34 19.28
N THR A 81 6.79 -4.50 18.19
CA THR A 81 7.15 -5.35 17.06
C THR A 81 8.31 -4.74 16.26
N TYR A 82 8.29 -3.42 16.04
CA TYR A 82 9.33 -2.74 15.27
C TYR A 82 10.43 -2.14 16.14
N SER A 83 11.65 -2.67 15.97
CA SER A 83 12.84 -2.20 16.70
C SER A 83 13.18 -0.72 16.48
N ASN A 84 12.75 -0.12 15.37
CA ASN A 84 12.98 1.28 15.05
C ASN A 84 11.79 1.94 14.32
N ALA A 85 10.56 1.67 14.77
CA ALA A 85 9.34 2.21 14.16
C ALA A 85 9.42 3.73 13.90
N LEU A 86 9.69 4.52 14.94
CA LEU A 86 9.74 5.98 14.78
C LEU A 86 11.01 6.49 14.08
N GLY A 87 12.09 5.71 14.01
CA GLY A 87 13.32 6.13 13.33
C GLY A 87 13.38 5.78 11.85
N PHE A 88 12.48 4.94 11.33
CA PHE A 88 12.39 4.62 9.91
C PHE A 88 11.77 5.80 9.12
N LYS A 89 12.47 6.30 8.10
CA LYS A 89 12.16 7.58 7.41
C LYS A 89 11.66 7.41 5.97
N ASN A 90 11.01 6.28 5.67
CA ASN A 90 10.49 6.03 4.32
C ASN A 90 9.00 5.67 4.29
N TYR A 91 8.24 5.91 5.36
CA TYR A 91 6.80 5.74 5.30
C TYR A 91 6.15 6.72 4.33
N GLY A 92 4.93 6.44 3.87
CA GLY A 92 4.12 7.31 3.02
C GLY A 92 4.05 8.76 3.52
N TYR A 93 4.04 8.97 4.84
CA TYR A 93 4.16 10.29 5.46
C TYR A 93 5.48 10.98 5.07
N ASP A 94 6.63 10.33 5.31
CA ASP A 94 7.96 10.86 4.95
C ASP A 94 8.07 11.07 3.43
N GLN A 95 7.42 10.20 2.64
CA GLN A 95 7.42 10.30 1.19
C GLN A 95 6.73 11.56 0.71
N VAL A 96 5.51 11.79 1.20
CA VAL A 96 4.70 12.96 0.87
C VAL A 96 5.37 14.25 1.35
N MET A 97 5.99 14.24 2.54
CA MET A 97 6.70 15.41 3.07
C MET A 97 7.94 15.74 2.26
N ALA A 98 8.78 14.75 1.91
CA ALA A 98 9.97 14.97 1.09
C ALA A 98 9.63 15.37 -0.35
N GLY A 99 8.58 14.77 -0.93
CA GLY A 99 8.08 15.06 -2.28
C GLY A 99 7.26 16.35 -2.37
N LYS A 100 7.04 17.05 -1.24
CA LYS A 100 6.24 18.27 -1.16
C LYS A 100 4.82 18.11 -1.73
N GLY A 101 4.15 17.02 -1.37
CA GLY A 101 2.81 16.70 -1.87
C GLY A 101 2.79 16.05 -3.25
N LYS A 102 3.93 15.53 -3.73
CA LYS A 102 4.04 14.75 -4.96
C LYS A 102 4.56 13.35 -4.66
N ILE A 103 4.04 12.37 -5.36
CA ILE A 103 4.49 10.97 -5.29
C ILE A 103 4.62 10.44 -6.72
N ASN A 104 5.80 9.97 -7.06
CA ASN A 104 6.05 9.36 -8.36
C ASN A 104 6.01 7.84 -8.26
N TYR A 105 5.26 7.21 -9.16
CA TYR A 105 5.17 5.77 -9.31
C TYR A 105 5.97 5.27 -10.50
N CYS A 106 6.56 4.09 -10.34
CA CYS A 106 7.00 3.27 -11.47
C CYS A 106 6.25 1.94 -11.51
N VAL A 107 5.55 1.67 -12.62
CA VAL A 107 4.78 0.45 -12.79
C VAL A 107 5.71 -0.68 -13.26
N ARG A 108 5.73 -1.80 -12.54
CA ARG A 108 6.37 -3.05 -12.96
C ARG A 108 5.30 -3.95 -13.56
N TRP A 109 5.26 -3.99 -14.87
CA TRP A 109 4.32 -4.82 -15.63
C TRP A 109 5.00 -6.14 -15.98
N GLU A 110 4.77 -7.17 -15.18
CA GLU A 110 5.43 -8.46 -15.35
C GLU A 110 4.86 -9.27 -16.51
N GLY A 111 3.58 -9.04 -16.83
CA GLY A 111 2.88 -9.73 -17.89
C GLY A 111 3.36 -9.38 -19.30
N SER A 112 2.86 -10.17 -20.25
CA SER A 112 3.18 -10.03 -21.68
C SER A 112 2.06 -9.38 -22.49
N VAL A 113 0.90 -9.17 -21.85
CA VAL A 113 -0.27 -8.54 -22.47
C VAL A 113 0.07 -7.10 -22.81
N LYS A 114 -0.28 -6.68 -24.03
CA LYS A 114 -0.05 -5.31 -24.51
C LYS A 114 -0.86 -4.30 -23.67
N VAL A 115 -0.27 -3.13 -23.44
CA VAL A 115 -0.88 -2.05 -22.66
C VAL A 115 -1.00 -0.81 -23.54
N SER A 116 -2.24 -0.41 -23.81
CA SER A 116 -2.55 0.82 -24.54
C SER A 116 -2.24 2.08 -23.73
N ALA A 117 -2.11 3.23 -24.41
CA ALA A 117 -1.99 4.52 -23.73
C ALA A 117 -3.18 4.81 -22.79
N ALA A 118 -4.40 4.44 -23.20
CA ALA A 118 -5.60 4.61 -22.38
C ALA A 118 -5.54 3.75 -21.10
N GLN A 119 -5.10 2.49 -21.19
CA GLN A 119 -4.92 1.64 -20.01
C GLN A 119 -3.86 2.19 -19.07
N ARG A 120 -2.75 2.74 -19.59
CA ARG A 120 -1.73 3.40 -18.75
C ARG A 120 -2.32 4.59 -17.98
N THR A 121 -3.14 5.41 -18.63
CA THR A 121 -3.86 6.52 -17.96
C THR A 121 -4.85 6.03 -16.91
N GLN A 122 -5.55 4.92 -17.17
CA GLN A 122 -6.44 4.30 -16.18
C GLN A 122 -5.67 3.78 -14.97
N VAL A 123 -4.50 3.15 -15.17
CA VAL A 123 -3.65 2.65 -14.07
C VAL A 123 -3.19 3.82 -13.19
N GLU A 124 -2.71 4.91 -13.79
CA GLU A 124 -2.34 6.12 -13.05
C GLU A 124 -3.53 6.73 -12.28
N THR A 125 -4.70 6.80 -12.90
CA THR A 125 -5.91 7.33 -12.28
C THR A 125 -6.33 6.47 -11.08
N ALA A 126 -6.30 5.15 -11.22
CA ALA A 126 -6.65 4.19 -10.18
C ALA A 126 -5.72 4.31 -8.96
N ILE A 127 -4.40 4.31 -9.17
CA ILE A 127 -3.44 4.40 -8.06
C ILE A 127 -3.48 5.80 -7.40
N ARG A 128 -3.64 6.88 -8.19
CA ARG A 128 -3.83 8.23 -7.67
C ARG A 128 -5.06 8.31 -6.78
N LYS A 129 -6.17 7.70 -7.19
CA LYS A 129 -7.40 7.66 -6.39
C LYS A 129 -7.20 6.89 -5.10
N ALA A 130 -6.59 5.70 -5.17
CA ALA A 130 -6.35 4.85 -4.01
C ALA A 130 -5.46 5.55 -2.97
N PHE A 131 -4.34 6.13 -3.40
CA PHE A 131 -3.42 6.87 -2.52
C PHE A 131 -4.12 8.09 -1.89
N ASN A 132 -4.89 8.85 -2.67
CA ASN A 132 -5.59 10.03 -2.14
C ASN A 132 -6.73 9.70 -1.17
N LYS A 133 -7.24 8.46 -1.11
CA LYS A 133 -8.18 8.05 -0.05
C LYS A 133 -7.51 8.02 1.32
N TRP A 134 -6.25 7.60 1.40
CA TRP A 134 -5.44 7.69 2.61
C TRP A 134 -5.08 9.15 2.94
N ILE A 135 -4.72 9.96 1.93
CA ILE A 135 -4.44 11.39 2.14
C ILE A 135 -5.68 12.14 2.66
N ALA A 136 -6.88 11.80 2.18
CA ALA A 136 -8.12 12.43 2.65
C ALA A 136 -8.37 12.22 4.16
N ILE A 137 -7.87 11.13 4.74
CA ILE A 137 -7.97 10.85 6.19
C ILE A 137 -7.10 11.81 7.00
N LEU A 138 -5.93 12.14 6.45
CA LEU A 138 -4.90 12.97 7.07
C LEU A 138 -5.13 14.47 6.82
N ALA A 139 -5.79 14.83 5.72
CA ALA A 139 -5.99 16.21 5.31
C ALA A 139 -6.57 17.08 6.45
N GLY A 140 -5.77 18.05 6.93
CA GLY A 140 -6.16 18.95 8.02
C GLY A 140 -6.07 18.36 9.44
N PHE A 141 -5.82 17.06 9.58
CA PHE A 141 -5.62 16.40 10.86
C PHE A 141 -4.24 16.75 11.44
N GLU A 142 -4.22 17.27 12.67
CA GLU A 142 -3.01 17.66 13.40
C GLU A 142 -2.00 18.46 12.55
N GLY A 143 -2.49 19.34 11.68
CA GLY A 143 -1.65 20.20 10.84
C GLY A 143 -0.99 19.51 9.65
N PHE A 144 -1.46 18.33 9.23
CA PHE A 144 -1.00 17.71 7.99
C PHE A 144 -1.19 18.68 6.80
N PRO A 145 -0.14 18.98 6.02
CA PRO A 145 -0.13 20.17 5.16
C PRO A 145 -0.80 19.97 3.79
N TYR A 146 -1.16 18.75 3.41
CA TYR A 146 -1.68 18.44 2.08
C TYR A 146 -3.15 17.99 2.13
N LYS A 147 -3.99 18.62 1.30
CA LYS A 147 -5.37 18.19 1.09
C LYS A 147 -5.47 17.01 0.12
N THR A 148 -4.56 16.99 -0.86
CA THR A 148 -4.40 15.96 -1.88
C THR A 148 -2.93 15.85 -2.22
N VAL A 149 -2.53 14.72 -2.78
CA VAL A 149 -1.19 14.47 -3.30
C VAL A 149 -1.26 14.24 -4.81
N ASP A 150 -0.33 14.86 -5.53
CA ASP A 150 -0.15 14.67 -6.97
C ASP A 150 0.62 13.38 -7.22
N VAL A 151 -0.11 12.32 -7.55
CA VAL A 151 0.45 11.00 -7.85
C VAL A 151 0.62 10.87 -9.36
N ASN A 152 1.83 10.58 -9.83
CA ASN A 152 2.16 10.49 -11.26
C ASN A 152 2.84 9.17 -11.58
N VAL A 153 2.54 8.54 -12.72
CA VAL A 153 3.31 7.38 -13.19
C VAL A 153 4.41 7.87 -14.13
N VAL A 154 5.64 7.93 -13.62
CA VAL A 154 6.80 8.44 -14.37
C VAL A 154 7.52 7.36 -15.16
N GLY A 155 7.30 6.09 -14.83
CA GLY A 155 8.00 4.99 -15.48
C GLY A 155 7.21 3.69 -15.57
N TRP A 156 7.58 2.87 -16.54
CA TRP A 156 7.06 1.53 -16.77
C TRP A 156 8.20 0.57 -17.05
N ALA A 157 8.36 -0.43 -16.20
CA ALA A 157 9.22 -1.57 -16.44
C ALA A 157 8.42 -2.69 -17.10
N VAL A 158 8.88 -3.14 -18.26
CA VAL A 158 8.28 -4.19 -19.08
C VAL A 158 9.36 -5.13 -19.59
N LYS A 159 9.01 -6.39 -19.87
CA LYS A 159 9.99 -7.33 -20.44
C LYS A 159 10.46 -6.93 -21.86
N ASP A 160 9.63 -6.18 -22.58
CA ASP A 160 9.89 -5.73 -23.95
C ASP A 160 9.13 -4.41 -24.19
N ALA A 161 9.81 -3.39 -24.73
CA ALA A 161 9.23 -2.06 -24.92
C ALA A 161 7.99 -2.07 -25.83
N SER A 162 7.88 -3.02 -26.76
CA SER A 162 6.71 -3.18 -27.64
C SER A 162 5.44 -3.55 -26.89
N ILE A 163 5.51 -3.93 -25.61
CA ILE A 163 4.34 -4.14 -24.75
C ILE A 163 3.55 -2.84 -24.59
N LEU A 164 4.24 -1.70 -24.52
CA LEU A 164 3.61 -0.40 -24.37
C LEU A 164 3.22 0.14 -25.75
N GLN A 165 1.92 0.28 -25.98
CA GLN A 165 1.38 0.80 -27.23
C GLN A 165 1.09 2.30 -27.12
N GLY A 166 1.19 3.01 -28.25
CA GLY A 166 0.96 4.44 -28.34
C GLY A 166 2.16 5.27 -27.85
N ASP A 167 1.91 6.54 -27.55
CA ASP A 167 2.97 7.47 -27.16
C ASP A 167 3.54 7.15 -25.77
N VAL A 168 4.87 6.99 -25.68
CA VAL A 168 5.62 6.74 -24.45
C VAL A 168 6.57 7.89 -24.11
N SER A 169 6.54 9.00 -24.84
CA SER A 169 7.47 10.14 -24.68
C SER A 169 7.46 10.77 -23.27
N LYS A 170 6.34 10.67 -22.55
CA LYS A 170 6.17 11.24 -21.20
C LYS A 170 6.60 10.30 -20.07
N ILE A 171 6.84 9.02 -20.37
CA ILE A 171 7.21 8.00 -19.38
C ILE A 171 8.59 7.42 -19.67
N ASP A 172 9.23 6.94 -18.62
CA ASP A 172 10.49 6.22 -18.74
C ASP A 172 10.21 4.74 -18.92
N VAL A 173 10.59 4.20 -20.08
CA VAL A 173 10.45 2.77 -20.36
C VAL A 173 11.72 2.05 -19.91
N TYR A 174 11.57 1.09 -19.02
CA TYR A 174 12.64 0.24 -18.51
C TYR A 174 12.45 -1.19 -19.03
N THR A 175 13.53 -1.82 -19.46
CA THR A 175 13.58 -3.23 -19.86
C THR A 175 14.59 -4.04 -19.07
N ASP A 176 15.18 -3.42 -18.05
CA ASP A 176 16.08 -4.07 -17.10
C ASP A 176 15.30 -5.09 -16.26
N LYS A 177 16.01 -6.03 -15.66
CA LYS A 177 15.44 -7.09 -14.83
C LYS A 177 16.12 -7.12 -13.47
N ASP A 178 15.37 -7.50 -12.45
CA ASP A 178 15.95 -7.83 -11.15
C ASP A 178 16.59 -9.23 -11.17
N GLU A 179 17.11 -9.67 -10.02
CA GLU A 179 17.73 -10.99 -9.85
C GLU A 179 16.78 -12.16 -10.16
N GLY A 180 15.47 -11.93 -10.11
CA GLY A 180 14.43 -12.92 -10.41
C GLY A 180 14.03 -12.93 -11.88
N GLY A 181 14.65 -12.08 -12.71
CA GLY A 181 14.29 -11.92 -14.11
C GLY A 181 13.03 -11.09 -14.33
N ILE A 182 12.52 -10.41 -13.30
CA ILE A 182 11.28 -9.63 -13.36
C ILE A 182 11.60 -8.20 -13.83
N PRO A 183 10.85 -7.61 -14.77
CA PRO A 183 11.11 -6.25 -15.26
C PRO A 183 11.20 -5.26 -14.10
N GLN A 184 12.27 -4.46 -14.03
CA GLN A 184 12.56 -3.56 -12.92
C GLN A 184 12.81 -2.13 -13.41
N CYS A 185 12.30 -1.15 -12.67
CA CYS A 185 12.67 0.24 -12.88
C CYS A 185 14.09 0.50 -12.33
N ALA A 186 14.78 1.52 -12.85
CA ALA A 186 16.17 1.77 -12.44
C ALA A 186 16.30 2.01 -10.92
N GLU A 187 17.07 1.15 -10.24
CA GLU A 187 17.30 1.26 -8.79
C GLU A 187 17.87 2.63 -8.40
N THR A 188 18.70 3.23 -9.26
CA THR A 188 19.27 4.57 -9.01
C THR A 188 18.24 5.71 -9.02
N CYS A 189 17.02 5.44 -9.49
CA CYS A 189 15.90 6.37 -9.47
C CYS A 189 14.84 6.00 -8.42
N GLY A 190 14.95 4.84 -7.76
CA GLY A 190 13.95 4.37 -6.81
C GLY A 190 14.26 4.82 -5.38
N ARG A 191 13.29 5.43 -4.71
CA ARG A 191 13.43 5.89 -3.31
C ARG A 191 13.78 4.78 -2.35
N PHE A 192 13.19 3.59 -2.53
CA PHE A 192 13.51 2.40 -1.74
C PHE A 192 15.02 2.11 -1.68
N PHE A 193 15.73 2.35 -2.78
CA PHE A 193 17.18 2.14 -2.90
C PHE A 193 18.02 3.36 -2.51
N ASN A 194 17.41 4.55 -2.41
CA ASN A 194 18.08 5.83 -2.17
C ASN A 194 17.35 6.61 -1.07
N GLN A 195 17.19 6.01 0.12
CA GLN A 195 16.46 6.59 1.26
C GLN A 195 17.11 7.85 1.85
N ASN A 196 18.34 8.18 1.42
CA ASN A 196 19.01 9.44 1.70
C ASN A 196 18.53 10.60 0.81
N ASN A 197 17.55 10.37 -0.08
CA ASN A 197 17.06 11.32 -1.09
C ASN A 197 18.14 11.76 -2.11
N ASP A 198 19.20 10.97 -2.29
CA ASP A 198 20.21 11.24 -3.32
C ASP A 198 19.86 10.50 -4.62
N TYR A 199 19.34 11.26 -5.58
CA TYR A 199 19.01 10.77 -6.93
C TYR A 199 20.00 11.26 -7.99
N SER A 200 21.22 11.65 -7.61
CA SER A 200 22.27 12.10 -8.56
C SER A 200 22.62 11.05 -9.62
N ARG A 201 22.44 9.77 -9.28
CA ARG A 201 22.66 8.61 -10.16
C ARG A 201 21.44 8.25 -11.02
N CYS A 202 20.31 8.94 -10.86
CA CYS A 202 19.15 8.75 -11.72
C CYS A 202 19.44 9.40 -13.08
N LYS A 203 19.62 8.57 -14.13
CA LYS A 203 20.11 9.01 -15.45
C LYS A 203 19.30 10.15 -16.08
N LYS A 204 17.98 10.20 -15.81
CA LYS A 204 17.05 11.20 -16.34
C LYS A 204 16.83 12.38 -15.38
N GLY A 205 17.65 12.46 -14.33
CA GLY A 205 17.63 13.51 -13.31
C GLY A 205 16.72 13.20 -12.13
N ALA A 206 16.99 13.87 -11.00
CA ALA A 206 16.27 13.67 -9.75
C ALA A 206 14.76 13.89 -9.86
N ALA A 207 14.29 14.76 -10.76
CA ALA A 207 12.85 14.98 -10.97
C ALA A 207 12.11 13.74 -11.53
N ARG A 208 12.83 12.77 -12.08
CA ARG A 208 12.31 11.52 -12.64
C ARG A 208 12.44 10.32 -11.69
N HIS A 209 12.86 10.55 -10.43
CA HIS A 209 12.82 9.50 -9.42
C HIS A 209 11.39 9.00 -9.18
N TYR A 210 11.26 7.79 -8.65
CA TYR A 210 9.99 7.24 -8.19
C TYR A 210 10.06 6.90 -6.70
N ASP A 211 9.01 7.25 -5.98
CA ASP A 211 8.83 6.98 -4.56
C ASP A 211 8.27 5.58 -4.31
N GLN A 212 7.36 5.15 -5.19
CA GLN A 212 6.59 3.91 -5.06
C GLN A 212 6.67 3.08 -6.33
N SER A 213 6.57 1.76 -6.18
CA SER A 213 6.49 0.83 -7.32
C SER A 213 5.19 0.03 -7.29
N LEU A 214 4.43 0.07 -8.39
CA LEU A 214 3.22 -0.74 -8.54
C LEU A 214 3.55 -1.97 -9.37
N TRP A 215 3.56 -3.14 -8.74
CA TRP A 215 3.84 -4.42 -9.39
C TRP A 215 2.53 -5.07 -9.77
N LEU A 216 2.35 -5.28 -11.07
CA LEU A 216 1.18 -5.96 -11.63
C LEU A 216 1.64 -7.32 -12.16
N THR A 217 1.37 -8.34 -11.35
CA THR A 217 1.93 -9.68 -11.51
C THR A 217 0.84 -10.65 -11.98
N PRO A 218 0.96 -11.28 -13.17
CA PRO A 218 -0.01 -12.27 -13.63
C PRO A 218 -0.13 -13.46 -12.67
N GLY A 219 -1.36 -13.85 -12.33
CA GLY A 219 -1.62 -15.03 -11.50
C GLY A 219 -1.20 -14.89 -10.03
N PHE A 220 -0.79 -13.69 -9.59
CA PHE A 220 -0.50 -13.43 -8.19
C PHE A 220 -1.80 -13.32 -7.40
N GLY A 221 -2.02 -14.29 -6.51
CA GLY A 221 -3.15 -14.27 -5.58
C GLY A 221 -2.82 -13.40 -4.35
N GLY A 222 -3.72 -12.49 -4.00
CA GLY A 222 -3.54 -11.61 -2.85
C GLY A 222 -2.66 -10.39 -3.11
N GLY A 223 -1.97 -9.92 -2.06
CA GLY A 223 -1.23 -8.67 -2.09
C GLY A 223 0.05 -8.68 -1.24
N ALA A 224 0.93 -7.73 -1.54
CA ALA A 224 2.08 -7.39 -0.71
C ALA A 224 2.43 -5.90 -0.88
N GLY A 225 2.75 -5.22 0.21
CA GLY A 225 2.89 -3.77 0.20
C GLY A 225 3.82 -3.25 1.29
N GLY A 226 4.17 -1.97 1.19
CA GLY A 226 5.00 -1.31 2.19
C GLY A 226 5.54 0.02 1.72
N ASP A 227 6.70 0.41 2.25
CA ASP A 227 7.38 1.65 1.91
C ASP A 227 7.87 1.69 0.45
N TRP A 228 8.06 0.55 -0.19
CA TRP A 228 8.57 0.45 -1.57
C TRP A 228 7.48 0.51 -2.64
N GLY A 229 6.21 0.26 -2.29
CA GLY A 229 5.18 0.02 -3.29
C GLY A 229 4.08 -0.94 -2.89
N GLN A 230 3.34 -1.38 -3.91
CA GLN A 230 2.27 -2.37 -3.82
C GLN A 230 2.47 -3.40 -4.92
N ARG A 231 2.21 -4.67 -4.62
CA ARG A 231 2.16 -5.79 -5.55
C ARG A 231 0.81 -6.45 -5.46
N VAL A 232 0.16 -6.62 -6.61
CA VAL A 232 -1.14 -7.28 -6.73
C VAL A 232 -1.23 -8.08 -8.03
N GLY A 233 -2.22 -8.98 -8.09
CA GLY A 233 -2.58 -9.67 -9.32
C GLY A 233 -2.87 -8.69 -10.46
N GLN A 234 -2.21 -8.88 -11.62
CA GLN A 234 -2.41 -8.04 -12.80
C GLN A 234 -3.88 -8.11 -13.27
N GLU A 235 -4.43 -9.32 -13.32
CA GLU A 235 -5.83 -9.56 -13.72
C GLU A 235 -6.79 -8.87 -12.75
N TYR A 236 -6.57 -9.05 -11.44
CA TYR A 236 -7.35 -8.43 -10.38
C TYR A 236 -7.36 -6.90 -10.49
N PHE A 237 -6.18 -6.28 -10.61
CA PHE A 237 -6.08 -4.82 -10.72
C PHE A 237 -6.79 -4.30 -11.96
N MET A 238 -6.56 -4.93 -13.12
CA MET A 238 -7.14 -4.47 -14.38
C MET A 238 -8.66 -4.68 -14.43
N GLN A 239 -9.19 -5.75 -13.83
CA GLN A 239 -10.63 -5.97 -13.68
C GLN A 239 -11.30 -4.91 -12.78
N ASN A 240 -10.59 -4.45 -11.75
CA ASN A 240 -11.09 -3.49 -10.76
C ASN A 240 -10.62 -2.05 -11.01
N ILE A 241 -9.99 -1.75 -12.15
CA ILE A 241 -9.30 -0.47 -12.41
C ILE A 241 -10.21 0.77 -12.29
N ASN A 242 -11.52 0.60 -12.51
CA ASN A 242 -12.52 1.65 -12.39
C ASN A 242 -13.34 1.56 -11.09
N ALA A 243 -13.11 0.54 -10.26
CA ALA A 243 -13.85 0.33 -9.02
C ALA A 243 -13.62 1.49 -8.04
N GLU A 244 -14.61 1.77 -7.18
CA GLU A 244 -14.45 2.86 -6.23
C GLU A 244 -13.35 2.57 -5.21
N ASN A 245 -13.27 1.32 -4.77
CA ASN A 245 -12.26 0.81 -3.86
C ASN A 245 -11.61 -0.42 -4.51
N ILE A 246 -10.33 -0.33 -4.86
CA ILE A 246 -9.53 -1.51 -5.24
C ILE A 246 -9.02 -2.09 -3.93
N HIS A 247 -9.83 -2.93 -3.29
CA HIS A 247 -9.66 -3.39 -1.91
C HIS A 247 -8.21 -3.80 -1.57
N ILE A 248 -7.61 -4.73 -2.33
CA ILE A 248 -6.25 -5.21 -2.03
C ILE A 248 -5.25 -4.05 -2.12
N VAL A 249 -5.34 -3.19 -3.15
CA VAL A 249 -4.45 -2.03 -3.28
C VAL A 249 -4.61 -1.05 -2.12
N LEU A 250 -5.82 -0.85 -1.60
CA LEU A 250 -6.04 0.00 -0.44
C LEU A 250 -5.43 -0.59 0.84
N HIS A 251 -5.52 -1.90 1.03
CA HIS A 251 -4.84 -2.63 2.10
C HIS A 251 -3.32 -2.48 1.99
N GLU A 252 -2.74 -2.75 0.80
CA GLU A 252 -1.29 -2.63 0.59
C GLU A 252 -0.77 -1.20 0.77
N LEU A 253 -1.59 -0.19 0.46
CA LEU A 253 -1.28 1.21 0.76
C LEU A 253 -1.34 1.51 2.27
N GLY A 254 -2.12 0.78 3.05
CA GLY A 254 -2.11 0.88 4.51
C GLY A 254 -0.72 0.59 5.08
N HIS A 255 -0.03 -0.43 4.56
CA HIS A 255 1.39 -0.70 4.91
C HIS A 255 2.32 0.44 4.51
N THR A 256 2.08 1.10 3.37
CA THR A 256 2.81 2.34 3.04
C THR A 256 2.64 3.40 4.14
N PHE A 257 1.48 3.46 4.77
CA PHE A 257 1.18 4.34 5.91
C PHE A 257 1.44 3.71 7.29
N ALA A 258 2.38 2.76 7.34
CA ALA A 258 2.91 2.12 8.55
C ALA A 258 1.92 1.21 9.31
N LEU A 259 0.77 0.88 8.71
CA LEU A 259 -0.21 0.02 9.36
C LEU A 259 0.16 -1.45 9.20
N ASP A 260 0.02 -2.22 10.28
CA ASP A 260 0.31 -3.66 10.29
C ASP A 260 -0.80 -4.52 9.69
N ASP A 261 -0.42 -5.75 9.34
CA ASP A 261 -1.34 -6.86 9.12
C ASP A 261 -1.87 -7.44 10.45
N PHE A 262 -3.08 -7.99 10.41
CA PHE A 262 -3.76 -8.56 11.58
C PHE A 262 -4.12 -10.05 11.40
N TYR A 263 -3.12 -10.90 11.15
CA TYR A 263 -3.33 -12.35 10.97
C TYR A 263 -3.44 -13.13 12.28
N ASP A 264 -2.50 -12.88 13.20
CA ASP A 264 -2.33 -13.70 14.41
C ASP A 264 -3.03 -13.13 15.65
N TRP A 265 -3.54 -11.90 15.54
CA TRP A 265 -4.22 -11.21 16.62
C TRP A 265 -5.12 -10.10 16.07
N THR A 266 -6.11 -9.69 16.87
CA THR A 266 -6.96 -8.53 16.59
C THR A 266 -7.17 -7.71 17.86
N PRO A 267 -7.31 -6.37 17.74
CA PRO A 267 -7.59 -5.53 18.88
C PRO A 267 -9.03 -5.74 19.38
N SER A 268 -9.26 -5.54 20.67
CA SER A 268 -10.55 -5.82 21.30
C SER A 268 -11.65 -4.87 20.80
N GLY A 269 -12.80 -5.42 20.43
CA GLY A 269 -13.99 -4.62 20.12
C GLY A 269 -14.07 -4.07 18.69
N VAL A 270 -13.13 -4.44 17.81
CA VAL A 270 -13.19 -4.11 16.38
C VAL A 270 -13.01 -5.39 15.57
N THR A 271 -13.92 -5.65 14.63
CA THR A 271 -13.97 -6.91 13.87
C THR A 271 -13.85 -6.74 12.36
N ASN A 272 -14.02 -5.52 11.85
CA ASN A 272 -14.01 -5.23 10.41
C ASN A 272 -13.24 -3.93 10.16
N PHE A 273 -12.11 -4.04 9.48
CA PHE A 273 -11.25 -2.92 9.09
C PHE A 273 -10.29 -3.38 8.00
N ILE A 274 -9.84 -2.48 7.12
CA ILE A 274 -9.18 -2.90 5.89
C ILE A 274 -7.87 -3.65 6.14
N MET A 275 -7.18 -3.31 7.23
CA MET A 275 -5.92 -3.98 7.61
C MET A 275 -6.11 -5.39 8.18
N LEU A 276 -7.32 -5.77 8.55
CA LEU A 276 -7.69 -7.17 8.76
C LEU A 276 -8.18 -7.73 7.42
N ALA A 277 -7.24 -8.31 6.67
CA ALA A 277 -7.42 -8.73 5.29
C ALA A 277 -8.75 -9.48 5.06
N GLY A 278 -9.57 -8.98 4.14
CA GLY A 278 -10.86 -9.58 3.79
C GLY A 278 -12.04 -9.22 4.72
N SER A 279 -11.81 -8.58 5.87
CA SER A 279 -12.91 -8.18 6.78
C SER A 279 -13.62 -6.89 6.36
N SER A 280 -12.99 -6.06 5.53
CA SER A 280 -13.59 -4.85 4.96
C SER A 280 -13.08 -4.58 3.56
N MET A 281 -13.97 -4.16 2.65
CA MET A 281 -13.64 -3.79 1.27
C MET A 281 -13.22 -2.32 1.12
N GLU A 282 -13.25 -1.55 2.21
CA GLU A 282 -12.92 -0.14 2.23
C GLU A 282 -12.24 0.30 3.52
N ILE A 283 -11.58 1.46 3.47
CA ILE A 283 -10.91 2.06 4.64
C ILE A 283 -12.00 2.50 5.64
N THR A 284 -11.99 1.90 6.82
CA THR A 284 -12.96 2.15 7.89
C THR A 284 -12.55 3.30 8.79
N GLU A 285 -13.40 3.68 9.73
CA GLU A 285 -13.06 4.67 10.76
C GLU A 285 -11.91 4.18 11.66
N PHE A 286 -11.81 2.88 11.94
CA PHE A 286 -10.71 2.36 12.75
C PHE A 286 -9.37 2.50 12.03
N ASP A 287 -9.30 2.13 10.74
CA ASP A 287 -8.12 2.33 9.89
C ASP A 287 -7.72 3.80 9.82
N ALA A 288 -8.71 4.69 9.72
CA ALA A 288 -8.49 6.13 9.68
C ALA A 288 -7.83 6.65 10.97
N TRP A 289 -8.28 6.16 12.13
CA TRP A 289 -7.65 6.52 13.41
C TRP A 289 -6.27 5.91 13.60
N MET A 290 -6.01 4.69 13.11
CA MET A 290 -4.66 4.12 13.12
C MET A 290 -3.67 4.98 12.31
N ALA A 291 -4.05 5.39 11.09
CA ALA A 291 -3.22 6.27 10.27
C ALA A 291 -2.98 7.65 10.94
N ARG A 292 -4.01 8.21 11.57
CA ARG A 292 -3.89 9.45 12.35
C ARG A 292 -2.95 9.30 13.56
N ASP A 293 -2.96 8.14 14.19
CA ASP A 293 -2.10 7.85 15.34
C ASP A 293 -0.62 7.83 14.92
N TRP A 294 -0.32 7.17 13.81
CA TRP A 294 1.00 7.23 13.19
C TRP A 294 1.43 8.66 12.85
N TRP A 295 0.56 9.43 12.20
CA TRP A 295 0.87 10.81 11.84
C TRP A 295 1.26 11.65 13.06
N ARG A 296 0.45 11.68 14.13
CA ARG A 296 0.73 12.55 15.28
C ARG A 296 2.05 12.19 15.97
N ASN A 297 2.40 10.90 16.04
CA ASN A 297 3.64 10.44 16.67
C ASN A 297 4.86 10.69 15.76
N LEU A 298 4.74 10.43 14.46
CA LEU A 298 5.79 10.75 13.49
C LEU A 298 6.04 12.25 13.40
N LYS A 299 4.99 13.07 13.33
CA LYS A 299 5.09 14.53 13.33
C LYS A 299 5.92 15.03 14.52
N ALA A 300 5.58 14.58 15.73
CA ALA A 300 6.32 14.92 16.93
C ALA A 300 7.79 14.46 16.86
N ASN A 301 8.05 13.24 16.38
CA ASN A 301 9.40 12.71 16.26
C ASN A 301 10.23 13.36 15.12
N ARG A 302 9.58 13.84 14.05
CA ARG A 302 10.22 14.47 12.89
C ARG A 302 10.40 15.97 13.06
N GLY A 303 9.63 16.62 13.94
CA GLY A 303 9.60 18.07 14.11
C GLY A 303 8.90 18.79 12.96
N TRP A 304 7.83 18.20 12.42
CA TRP A 304 6.96 18.81 11.39
C TRP A 304 5.85 19.68 11.99
#